data_AF-K9X0Q7-F1
#
_entry.id   AF-K9X0Q7-F1
#
_cell.length_a   1.000
_cell.length_b   1.000
_cell.length_c   1.000
_cell.angle_alpha   90.00
_cell.angle_beta   90.00
_cell.angle_gamma   90.00
#
_symmetry.space_group_name_H-M   'P 1'
#
loop_
_entity.id
_entity.type
_entity.pdbx_description
1 polymer ?
#
loop_
_entity_poly.entity_id
_entity_poly.type
_entity_poly.pdbx_seq_one_letter_code
_entity_poly.pdbx_strand_id
1 'polypeptide(L)'
;MSKFRKVLKTALVNFSIFALTYAYFSQSVSAGTPFYDGNCRTYERTSDNFKMPAVDTADLLTRKHFITNRKEYFLTVVHFQDGTAVLCITQSNYRYMKKLNNVQKIQGQIIYQVVQKTKRNATFLITLKERNRSNVPITVYHLNLNNPDKPVVTLVKRR
;
A
#
# COMPACT_ATOMS: atom_id res chain seq x y z
N MET A 1 68.33 -4.26 25.13
CA MET A 1 67.48 -4.05 23.93
C MET A 1 66.91 -5.38 23.48
N SER A 2 65.62 -5.59 23.24
CA SER A 2 64.45 -4.77 23.48
C SER A 2 63.28 -5.74 23.25
N LYS A 3 62.48 -5.98 24.30
CA LYS A 3 61.27 -6.83 24.35
C LYS A 3 60.17 -6.38 23.35
N PHE A 4 60.46 -5.42 22.46
CA PHE A 4 59.58 -4.89 21.41
C PHE A 4 59.34 -5.82 20.21
N ARG A 5 60.27 -6.72 19.86
CA ARG A 5 60.12 -7.53 18.62
C ARG A 5 59.09 -8.65 18.70
N LYS A 6 58.76 -9.15 19.90
CA LYS A 6 57.74 -10.21 20.06
C LYS A 6 56.31 -9.65 20.16
N VAL A 7 56.13 -8.39 20.55
CA VAL A 7 54.81 -7.75 20.65
C VAL A 7 54.30 -7.28 19.27
N LEU A 8 55.20 -7.06 18.30
CA LEU A 8 54.83 -6.55 16.99
C LEU A 8 54.25 -7.62 16.03
N LYS A 9 54.58 -8.90 16.22
CA LYS A 9 54.07 -9.98 15.36
C LYS A 9 52.67 -10.47 15.75
N THR A 10 52.23 -10.22 16.97
CA THR A 10 50.89 -10.60 17.47
C THR A 10 49.83 -9.51 17.31
N ALA A 11 50.18 -8.32 16.83
CA ALA A 11 49.22 -7.26 16.55
C ALA A 11 48.62 -7.34 15.12
N LEU A 12 49.34 -7.96 14.16
CA LEU A 12 48.98 -7.92 12.75
C LEU A 12 48.05 -9.06 12.27
N VAL A 13 47.83 -10.10 13.08
CA VAL A 13 46.94 -11.23 12.68
C VAL A 13 45.51 -11.01 13.16
N ASN A 14 45.29 -10.24 14.23
CA ASN A 14 43.95 -10.02 14.79
C ASN A 14 43.16 -8.87 14.13
N PHE A 15 43.79 -8.03 13.30
CA PHE A 15 43.08 -6.98 12.56
C PHE A 15 42.42 -7.49 11.27
N SER A 16 42.87 -8.62 10.72
CA SER A 16 42.35 -9.16 9.46
C SER A 16 41.02 -9.91 9.59
N ILE A 17 40.64 -10.35 10.80
CA ILE A 17 39.40 -11.12 11.01
C ILE A 17 38.21 -10.19 11.28
N PHE A 18 38.45 -8.97 11.79
CA PHE A 18 37.38 -8.00 12.03
C PHE A 18 36.91 -7.27 10.76
N ALA A 19 37.69 -7.25 9.68
CA ALA A 19 37.28 -6.58 8.44
C ALA A 19 36.31 -7.43 7.58
N LEU A 20 36.36 -8.76 7.69
CA LEU A 20 35.54 -9.66 6.87
C LEU A 20 34.12 -9.87 7.40
N THR A 21 33.83 -9.53 8.66
CA THR A 21 32.49 -9.70 9.24
C THR A 21 31.55 -8.52 8.99
N TYR A 22 32.06 -7.31 8.67
CA TYR A 22 31.21 -6.15 8.36
C TYR A 22 30.69 -6.13 6.92
N ALA A 23 31.33 -6.85 5.99
CA ALA A 23 30.90 -6.89 4.60
C ALA A 23 29.59 -7.67 4.38
N TYR A 24 29.20 -8.55 5.32
CA TYR A 24 27.97 -9.34 5.20
C TYR A 24 26.70 -8.59 5.63
N PHE A 25 26.82 -7.50 6.40
CA PHE A 25 25.65 -6.77 6.93
C PHE A 25 25.29 -5.50 6.15
N SER A 26 26.02 -5.17 5.09
CA SER A 26 25.83 -3.91 4.34
C SER A 26 25.06 -4.06 3.02
N GLN A 27 24.50 -5.25 2.73
CA GLN A 27 23.42 -5.33 1.73
C GLN A 27 22.18 -4.68 2.32
N SER A 28 22.12 -3.36 2.21
CA SER A 28 20.87 -2.62 2.27
C SER A 28 20.00 -3.18 1.16
N VAL A 29 19.11 -4.11 1.50
CA VAL A 29 17.96 -4.42 0.64
C VAL A 29 17.18 -3.13 0.60
N SER A 30 17.37 -2.37 -0.48
CA SER A 30 16.48 -1.27 -0.82
C SER A 30 15.10 -1.90 -1.00
N ALA A 31 14.32 -1.90 0.08
CA ALA A 31 12.96 -2.37 0.06
C ALA A 31 12.21 -1.46 -0.92
N GLY A 32 12.03 -1.95 -2.15
CA GLY A 32 11.35 -1.19 -3.18
C GLY A 32 9.93 -0.85 -2.73
N THR A 33 9.38 0.25 -3.25
CA THR A 33 8.01 0.67 -2.90
C THR A 33 7.03 -0.47 -3.18
N PRO A 34 6.18 -0.84 -2.21
CA PRO A 34 5.23 -1.91 -2.40
C PRO A 34 4.22 -1.53 -3.49
N PHE A 35 3.77 -2.53 -4.24
CA PHE A 35 2.71 -2.37 -5.23
C PHE A 35 1.60 -3.39 -4.98
N TYR A 36 0.46 -3.18 -5.63
CA TYR A 36 -0.76 -3.95 -5.40
C TYR A 36 -1.29 -4.57 -6.70
N ASP A 37 -2.12 -5.61 -6.58
CA ASP A 37 -2.88 -6.16 -7.70
C ASP A 37 -4.39 -5.85 -7.61
N GLY A 38 -5.15 -6.27 -8.62
CA GLY A 38 -6.61 -6.13 -8.66
C GLY A 38 -7.39 -6.92 -7.60
N ASN A 39 -6.69 -7.75 -6.83
CA ASN A 39 -7.20 -8.54 -5.72
C ASN A 39 -6.74 -8.02 -4.34
N CYS A 40 -6.13 -6.84 -4.31
CA CYS A 40 -5.60 -6.20 -3.10
C CYS A 40 -4.46 -6.97 -2.42
N ARG A 41 -3.74 -7.83 -3.16
CA ARG A 41 -2.51 -8.44 -2.66
C ARG A 41 -1.39 -7.41 -2.71
N THR A 42 -0.54 -7.43 -1.69
CA THR A 42 0.63 -6.55 -1.60
C THR A 42 1.86 -7.34 -2.02
N TYR A 43 2.68 -6.73 -2.87
CA TYR A 43 3.93 -7.29 -3.34
C TYR A 43 5.08 -6.33 -3.05
N GLU A 44 6.23 -6.88 -2.67
CA GLU A 44 7.48 -6.14 -2.63
C GLU A 44 8.14 -6.22 -4.01
N ARG A 45 8.74 -5.10 -4.44
CA ARG A 45 9.56 -5.09 -5.67
C ARG A 45 10.85 -5.86 -5.41
N THR A 46 10.87 -7.11 -5.86
CA THR A 46 12.07 -7.95 -5.95
C THR A 46 12.51 -8.08 -7.40
N SER A 47 13.75 -8.54 -7.63
CA SER A 47 14.24 -8.88 -8.98
C SER A 47 13.30 -9.84 -9.72
N ASP A 48 12.64 -10.73 -8.97
CA ASP A 48 11.81 -11.80 -9.52
C ASP A 48 10.41 -11.30 -9.89
N ASN A 49 9.86 -10.36 -9.13
CA ASN A 49 8.53 -9.78 -9.36
C ASN A 49 8.55 -8.58 -10.32
N PHE A 50 9.74 -8.15 -10.79
CA PHE A 50 9.90 -7.08 -11.79
C PHE A 50 9.22 -7.41 -13.13
N LYS A 51 8.94 -8.69 -13.40
CA LYS A 51 8.31 -9.16 -14.65
C LYS A 51 6.79 -8.98 -14.71
N MET A 52 6.14 -8.53 -13.63
CA MET A 52 4.70 -8.33 -13.64
C MET A 52 4.34 -7.17 -14.59
N PRO A 53 3.39 -7.34 -15.52
CA PRO A 53 3.01 -6.27 -16.43
C PRO A 53 2.55 -5.03 -15.66
N ALA A 54 3.01 -3.85 -16.08
CA ALA A 54 2.66 -2.60 -15.41
C ALA A 54 1.14 -2.34 -15.37
N VAL A 55 0.39 -2.91 -16.32
CA VAL A 55 -1.08 -2.85 -16.37
C VAL A 55 -1.73 -3.59 -15.19
N ASP A 56 -1.07 -4.63 -14.67
CA ASP A 56 -1.57 -5.42 -13.54
C ASP A 56 -1.08 -4.88 -12.18
N THR A 57 -0.21 -3.88 -12.20
CA THR A 57 0.30 -3.21 -11.00
C THR A 57 -0.52 -1.96 -10.69
N ALA A 58 -0.91 -1.83 -9.42
CA ALA A 58 -1.55 -0.65 -8.89
C ALA A 58 -0.69 0.03 -7.83
N ASP A 59 -0.73 1.36 -7.83
CA ASP A 59 -0.09 2.21 -6.84
C ASP A 59 -1.11 2.67 -5.79
N LEU A 60 -0.62 3.08 -4.62
CA LEU A 60 -1.47 3.58 -3.54
C LEU A 60 -2.01 4.98 -3.88
N LEU A 61 -3.34 5.10 -4.07
CA LEU A 61 -3.99 6.40 -4.21
C LEU A 61 -4.23 7.05 -2.84
N THR A 62 -4.81 6.30 -1.90
CA THR A 62 -5.08 6.79 -0.55
C THR A 62 -5.32 5.64 0.43
N ARG A 63 -5.02 5.87 1.70
CA ARG A 63 -5.38 4.99 2.81
C ARG A 63 -6.03 5.79 3.92
N LYS A 64 -7.20 5.36 4.39
CA LYS A 64 -7.99 6.03 5.43
C LYS A 64 -8.30 5.08 6.57
N HIS A 65 -7.96 5.48 7.79
CA HIS A 65 -8.28 4.74 9.00
C HIS A 65 -9.71 5.02 9.47
N PHE A 66 -10.42 3.99 9.90
CA PHE A 66 -11.74 4.11 10.51
C PHE A 66 -11.98 3.04 11.58
N ILE A 67 -12.95 3.30 12.44
CA ILE A 67 -13.35 2.38 13.50
C ILE A 67 -14.82 2.04 13.31
N THR A 68 -15.14 0.75 13.31
CA THR A 68 -16.51 0.26 13.37
C THR A 68 -16.57 -1.00 14.21
N ASN A 69 -17.67 -1.22 14.93
CA ASN A 69 -17.85 -2.41 15.77
C ASN A 69 -16.65 -2.66 16.72
N ARG A 70 -16.07 -1.58 17.27
CA ARG A 70 -14.89 -1.58 18.16
C ARG A 70 -13.61 -2.19 17.55
N LYS A 71 -13.57 -2.33 16.22
CA LYS A 71 -12.42 -2.82 15.47
C LYS A 71 -11.88 -1.71 14.57
N GLU A 72 -10.56 -1.67 14.46
CA GLU A 72 -9.87 -0.74 13.59
C GLU A 72 -9.70 -1.31 12.19
N TYR A 73 -9.96 -0.47 11.19
CA TYR A 73 -9.87 -0.82 9.79
C TYR A 73 -9.18 0.28 8.99
N PHE A 74 -8.69 -0.11 7.82
CA PHE A 74 -8.20 0.77 6.78
C PHE A 74 -8.99 0.53 5.50
N LEU A 75 -9.51 1.61 4.94
CA LEU A 75 -9.93 1.66 3.54
C LEU A 75 -8.71 2.09 2.73
N THR A 76 -8.22 1.19 1.89
CA THR A 76 -7.10 1.44 0.97
C THR A 76 -7.65 1.50 -0.44
N VAL A 77 -7.30 2.53 -1.19
CA VAL A 77 -7.65 2.65 -2.60
C VAL A 77 -6.37 2.65 -3.40
N VAL A 78 -6.31 1.75 -4.36
CA VAL A 78 -5.17 1.58 -5.27
C VAL A 78 -5.64 1.90 -6.69
N HIS A 79 -4.76 2.44 -7.53
CA HIS A 79 -5.11 2.80 -8.91
C HIS A 79 -4.11 2.22 -9.90
N PHE A 80 -4.61 1.82 -11.06
CA PHE A 80 -3.84 1.25 -12.16
C PHE A 80 -3.41 2.35 -13.13
N GLN A 81 -2.53 2.00 -14.06
CA GLN A 81 -2.03 2.94 -15.08
C GLN A 81 -3.13 3.44 -16.03
N ASP A 82 -4.19 2.65 -16.24
CA ASP A 82 -5.36 3.05 -17.02
C ASP A 82 -6.27 4.06 -16.28
N GLY A 83 -5.95 4.37 -15.02
CA GLY A 83 -6.67 5.29 -14.15
C GLY A 83 -7.81 4.66 -13.37
N THR A 84 -8.14 3.40 -13.62
CA THR A 84 -9.14 2.67 -12.82
C THR A 84 -8.60 2.40 -11.42
N ALA A 85 -9.51 2.24 -10.47
CA ALA A 85 -9.14 2.03 -9.07
C ALA A 85 -9.86 0.83 -8.45
N VAL A 86 -9.15 0.19 -7.51
CA VAL A 86 -9.68 -0.87 -6.66
C VAL A 86 -9.74 -0.42 -5.21
N LEU A 87 -10.89 -0.61 -4.59
CA LEU A 87 -11.08 -0.40 -3.16
C LEU A 87 -10.83 -1.69 -2.37
N CYS A 88 -9.98 -1.59 -1.37
CA CYS A 88 -9.52 -2.65 -0.51
C CYS A 88 -9.80 -2.31 0.96
N ILE A 89 -10.04 -3.33 1.78
CA ILE A 89 -10.23 -3.19 3.21
C ILE A 89 -9.25 -4.08 3.98
N THR A 90 -8.77 -3.58 5.11
CA THR A 90 -7.89 -4.33 6.01
C THR A 90 -8.28 -4.03 7.43
N GLN A 91 -8.41 -5.05 8.26
CA GLN A 91 -8.53 -4.87 9.70
C GLN A 91 -7.12 -4.77 10.30
N SER A 92 -6.85 -3.86 11.25
CA SER A 92 -5.49 -3.60 11.76
C SER A 92 -4.75 -4.87 12.24
N ASN A 93 -5.48 -5.85 12.76
CA ASN A 93 -4.92 -7.09 13.28
C ASN A 93 -4.68 -8.17 12.20
N TYR A 94 -4.99 -7.87 10.93
CA TYR A 94 -4.87 -8.81 9.81
C TYR A 94 -3.74 -8.37 8.90
N ARG A 95 -2.91 -9.33 8.48
CA ARG A 95 -1.79 -9.10 7.56
C ARG A 95 -2.22 -8.87 6.11
N TYR A 96 -3.43 -9.30 5.74
CA TYR A 96 -3.88 -9.33 4.35
C TYR A 96 -5.05 -8.36 4.13
N MET A 97 -4.96 -7.59 3.05
CA MET A 97 -6.06 -6.78 2.59
C MET A 97 -7.01 -7.63 1.76
N LYS A 98 -8.28 -7.24 1.72
CA LYS A 98 -9.32 -7.89 0.92
C LYS A 98 -9.95 -6.87 0.01
N LYS A 99 -10.26 -7.26 -1.21
CA LYS A 99 -11.10 -6.44 -2.10
C LYS A 99 -12.46 -6.23 -1.46
N LEU A 100 -12.98 -5.00 -1.51
CA LEU A 100 -14.35 -4.75 -1.11
C LEU A 100 -15.28 -5.40 -2.14
N ASN A 101 -16.16 -6.27 -1.64
CA ASN A 101 -17.23 -6.90 -2.43
C ASN A 101 -18.49 -6.03 -2.40
N ASN A 102 -19.45 -6.29 -3.28
CA ASN A 102 -20.76 -5.61 -3.31
C ASN A 102 -20.70 -4.07 -3.50
N VAL A 103 -19.63 -3.60 -4.14
CA VAL A 103 -19.37 -2.17 -4.43
C VAL A 103 -19.13 -1.95 -5.93
N GLN A 104 -19.77 -2.73 -6.81
CA GLN A 104 -19.51 -2.73 -8.26
C GLN A 104 -19.71 -1.36 -8.92
N LYS A 105 -20.60 -0.52 -8.37
CA LYS A 105 -20.86 0.84 -8.84
C LYS A 105 -19.65 1.78 -8.76
N ILE A 106 -18.67 1.45 -7.92
CA ILE A 106 -17.46 2.26 -7.68
C ILE A 106 -16.16 1.49 -7.92
N GLN A 107 -16.20 0.16 -8.05
CA GLN A 107 -15.02 -0.66 -8.36
C GLN A 107 -14.64 -0.59 -9.84
N GLY A 108 -13.34 -0.55 -10.12
CA GLY A 108 -12.81 -0.48 -11.49
C GLY A 108 -13.17 0.84 -12.20
N GLN A 109 -13.53 1.87 -11.43
CA GLN A 109 -13.85 3.20 -11.94
C GLN A 109 -12.68 4.14 -11.69
N ILE A 110 -12.63 5.25 -12.42
CA ILE A 110 -11.63 6.30 -12.19
C ILE A 110 -12.05 7.08 -10.94
N ILE A 111 -11.38 6.80 -9.82
CA ILE A 111 -11.62 7.49 -8.56
C ILE A 111 -10.77 8.76 -8.53
N TYR A 112 -11.45 9.90 -8.55
CA TYR A 112 -10.79 11.21 -8.43
C TYR A 112 -10.48 11.55 -6.98
N GLN A 113 -11.42 11.26 -6.07
CA GLN A 113 -11.26 11.64 -4.67
C GLN A 113 -12.03 10.71 -3.73
N VAL A 114 -11.43 10.46 -2.56
CA VAL A 114 -12.05 9.78 -1.44
C VAL A 114 -12.00 10.69 -0.22
N VAL A 115 -13.17 11.13 0.23
CA VAL A 115 -13.31 12.00 1.41
C VAL A 115 -13.98 11.22 2.53
N GLN A 116 -13.36 11.17 3.70
CA GLN A 116 -13.97 10.59 4.89
C GLN A 116 -14.83 11.65 5.58
N LYS A 117 -16.10 11.33 5.89
CA LYS A 117 -17.06 12.32 6.40
C LYS A 117 -16.60 12.98 7.70
N THR A 118 -16.09 12.18 8.64
CA THR A 118 -15.45 12.65 9.88
C THR A 118 -14.32 11.70 10.28
N LYS A 119 -13.35 12.19 11.06
CA LYS A 119 -12.21 11.39 11.52
C LYS A 119 -12.72 10.12 12.22
N ARG A 120 -12.23 8.94 11.78
CA ARG A 120 -12.61 7.59 12.26
C ARG A 120 -13.99 7.07 11.85
N ASN A 121 -14.83 7.84 11.14
CA ASN A 121 -16.12 7.35 10.66
C ASN A 121 -15.94 6.35 9.51
N ALA A 122 -16.76 5.30 9.47
CA ALA A 122 -16.77 4.31 8.40
C ALA A 122 -17.53 4.76 7.13
N THR A 123 -17.84 6.06 7.00
CA THR A 123 -18.56 6.63 5.85
C THR A 123 -17.66 7.51 5.01
N PHE A 124 -17.69 7.27 3.70
CA PHE A 124 -16.83 7.91 2.71
C PHE A 124 -17.65 8.46 1.55
N LEU A 125 -17.23 9.60 1.02
CA LEU A 125 -17.66 10.14 -0.25
C LEU A 125 -16.64 9.72 -1.31
N ILE A 126 -17.09 8.95 -2.29
CA ILE A 126 -16.29 8.48 -3.42
C ILE A 126 -16.70 9.30 -4.64
N THR A 127 -15.76 10.07 -5.16
CA THR A 127 -15.96 10.91 -6.34
C THR A 127 -15.33 10.22 -7.54
N LEU A 128 -16.16 9.85 -8.50
CA LEU A 128 -15.77 9.23 -9.76
C LEU A 128 -15.70 10.25 -10.89
N LYS A 129 -14.80 10.02 -11.83
CA LYS A 129 -14.78 10.68 -13.14
C LYS A 129 -15.07 9.65 -14.23
N GLU A 130 -15.86 10.01 -15.23
CA GLU A 130 -16.10 9.10 -16.36
C GLU A 130 -14.87 8.94 -17.27
N ARG A 131 -13.99 9.95 -17.33
CA ARG A 131 -12.70 9.89 -18.06
C ARG A 131 -11.63 10.73 -17.37
N ASN A 132 -10.38 10.52 -17.74
CA ASN A 132 -9.26 11.30 -17.23
C ASN A 132 -9.09 12.65 -17.99
N ARG A 133 -10.14 13.49 -18.03
CA ARG A 133 -10.12 14.83 -18.65
C ARG A 133 -10.71 15.89 -17.70
N SER A 134 -10.43 17.18 -17.95
CA SER A 134 -10.76 18.28 -17.04
C SER A 134 -12.26 18.62 -16.95
N ASN A 135 -13.05 18.38 -18.01
CA ASN A 135 -14.49 18.66 -18.09
C ASN A 135 -15.32 17.38 -18.32
N VAL A 136 -15.20 16.43 -17.40
CA VAL A 136 -15.94 15.16 -17.48
C VAL A 136 -17.05 15.12 -16.43
N PRO A 137 -18.13 14.38 -16.70
CA PRO A 137 -19.15 14.14 -15.70
C PRO A 137 -18.55 13.54 -14.42
N ILE A 138 -19.06 14.02 -13.29
CA ILE A 138 -18.63 13.61 -11.95
C ILE A 138 -19.81 12.92 -11.27
N THR A 139 -19.56 11.71 -10.79
CA THR A 139 -20.55 10.97 -9.99
C THR A 139 -20.02 10.81 -8.57
N VAL A 140 -20.84 11.14 -7.59
CA VAL A 140 -20.49 11.05 -6.17
C VAL A 140 -21.35 9.99 -5.51
N TYR A 141 -20.69 9.05 -4.83
CA TYR A 141 -21.32 8.00 -4.06
C TYR A 141 -20.97 8.12 -2.57
N HIS A 142 -21.92 7.77 -1.72
CA HIS A 142 -21.66 7.41 -0.33
C HIS A 142 -21.29 5.93 -0.27
N LEU A 143 -20.14 5.62 0.33
CA LEU A 143 -19.74 4.29 0.75
C LEU A 143 -19.82 4.22 2.27
N ASN A 144 -20.69 3.35 2.78
CA ASN A 144 -20.81 3.08 4.21
C ASN A 144 -20.21 1.70 4.54
N LEU A 145 -19.21 1.70 5.42
CA LEU A 145 -18.47 0.54 5.90
C LEU A 145 -18.73 0.25 7.38
N ASN A 146 -19.86 0.72 7.96
CA ASN A 146 -20.26 0.35 9.32
C ASN A 146 -20.33 -1.18 9.49
N ASN A 147 -20.72 -1.89 8.43
CA ASN A 147 -20.49 -3.32 8.29
C ASN A 147 -19.52 -3.58 7.10
N PRO A 148 -18.22 -3.78 7.37
CA PRO A 148 -17.20 -4.07 6.36
C PRO A 148 -17.51 -5.24 5.43
N ASP A 149 -18.21 -6.26 5.92
CA ASP A 149 -18.56 -7.47 5.16
C ASP A 149 -19.80 -7.25 4.27
N LYS A 150 -20.59 -6.20 4.56
CA LYS A 150 -21.78 -5.80 3.81
C LYS A 150 -21.77 -4.29 3.55
N PRO A 151 -20.83 -3.81 2.73
CA PRO A 151 -20.73 -2.39 2.43
C PRO A 151 -21.97 -1.90 1.68
N VAL A 152 -22.36 -0.65 1.92
CA VAL A 152 -23.52 -0.04 1.27
C VAL A 152 -23.07 1.13 0.41
N VAL A 153 -23.45 1.11 -0.87
CA VAL A 153 -23.14 2.18 -1.84
C VAL A 153 -24.42 2.88 -2.27
N THR A 154 -24.49 4.18 -2.00
CA THR A 154 -25.65 5.02 -2.34
C THR A 154 -25.22 6.17 -3.24
N LEU A 155 -25.95 6.41 -4.33
CA LEU A 155 -25.70 7.57 -5.19
C LEU A 155 -26.06 8.85 -4.43
N VAL A 156 -25.15 9.82 -4.40
CA VAL A 156 -25.40 11.15 -3.81
C VAL A 156 -25.73 12.14 -4.91
N LYS A 157 -24.94 12.13 -5.98
CA LYS A 157 -25.08 13.10 -7.08
C LYS A 157 -24.45 12.60 -8.37
N ARG A 158 -25.01 13.01 -9.51
CA ARG A 158 -24.39 12.93 -10.83
C ARG A 158 -24.46 14.31 -11.47
N ARG A 159 -23.36 14.81 -12.02
CA ARG A 159 -23.23 16.10 -12.71
C ARG A 159 -22.48 15.92 -14.00
#